data_AF-A0A7V7UDG0-F1
#
_entry.id   AF-A0A7V7UDG0-F1
#
_cell.length_a   1.000
_cell.length_b   1.000
_cell.length_c   1.000
_cell.angle_alpha   90.00
_cell.angle_beta   90.00
_cell.angle_gamma   90.00
#
_symmetry.space_group_name_H-M   'P 1'
#
loop_
_entity.id
_entity.type
_entity.pdbx_description
1 polymer ?
#
loop_
_entity_poly.entity_id
_entity_poly.type
_entity_poly.pdbx_seq_one_letter_code
_entity_poly.pdbx_strand_id
1 'polypeptide(L)'
;MRRVRTILLIGLAMVLAMGCSAKKAYEDENKSESVQVDNNKNETETGNDKILEIDEKSAQQLVSERLDTTKYSVEKEDEITVDSNSYYVFKILENGNTLSMGVAVDKVSGELYAYKEDKTIAPYNEFTLYDESKDVKVNWEGTYNSATATLELLPADDNSFEFTLTDKESNTSVSGVAQGGGKEANYEENGYTITFVNEKESITINESGTSSVGISFQGTFTKK
;
A
#
# COMPACT_ATOMS: atom_id res chain seq x y z
N MET A 1 -38.44 -40.26 14.07
CA MET A 1 -38.13 -40.97 15.33
C MET A 1 -36.84 -40.40 15.90
N ARG A 2 -36.84 -40.12 17.21
CA ARG A 2 -35.75 -39.59 18.06
C ARG A 2 -34.50 -40.48 18.01
N ARG A 3 -33.29 -39.97 18.31
CA ARG A 3 -32.70 -39.66 19.64
C ARG A 3 -31.49 -38.72 19.39
N VAL A 4 -31.36 -37.49 19.91
CA VAL A 4 -31.23 -36.99 21.31
C VAL A 4 -30.26 -37.81 22.18
N ARG A 5 -29.11 -37.21 22.54
CA ARG A 5 -28.59 -37.02 23.92
C ARG A 5 -27.36 -36.07 23.86
N THR A 6 -27.30 -34.89 24.50
CA THR A 6 -27.31 -34.59 25.97
C THR A 6 -25.94 -34.96 26.58
N ILE A 7 -25.15 -34.17 27.31
CA ILE A 7 -25.14 -32.79 27.87
C ILE A 7 -23.92 -32.75 28.87
N LEU A 8 -23.59 -31.59 29.47
CA LEU A 8 -23.01 -31.38 30.82
C LEU A 8 -21.45 -31.46 30.94
N LEU A 9 -20.70 -30.68 31.76
CA LEU A 9 -20.90 -29.47 32.60
C LEU A 9 -19.58 -29.23 33.42
N ILE A 10 -19.47 -28.03 34.01
CA ILE A 10 -18.78 -27.68 35.29
C ILE A 10 -17.23 -27.68 35.24
N GLY A 11 -16.51 -26.66 35.71
CA GLY A 11 -16.87 -25.43 36.41
C GLY A 11 -15.71 -24.93 37.30
N LEU A 12 -15.97 -23.84 38.03
CA LEU A 12 -15.25 -23.32 39.23
C LEU A 12 -13.84 -22.72 38.99
N ALA A 13 -13.35 -21.69 39.67
CA ALA A 13 -13.88 -20.80 40.71
C ALA A 13 -12.87 -19.63 40.96
N MET A 14 -13.39 -18.49 41.42
CA MET A 14 -12.89 -17.56 42.47
C MET A 14 -11.41 -17.09 42.45
N VAL A 15 -11.11 -15.80 42.23
CA VAL A 15 -11.23 -14.61 43.12
C VAL A 15 -10.27 -14.68 44.34
N LEU A 16 -9.24 -13.81 44.39
CA LEU A 16 -9.09 -12.72 45.38
C LEU A 16 -7.71 -12.03 45.32
N ALA A 17 -7.77 -10.77 45.73
CA ALA A 17 -6.80 -9.69 45.65
C ALA A 17 -5.73 -9.68 46.77
N MET A 18 -5.01 -8.54 46.83
CA MET A 18 -4.06 -8.01 47.85
C MET A 18 -2.61 -8.07 47.35
N GLY A 19 -1.82 -7.00 47.31
CA GLY A 19 -1.90 -5.66 47.88
C GLY A 19 -0.49 -5.19 48.23
N CYS A 20 -0.34 -3.88 48.50
CA CYS A 20 0.82 -3.22 49.15
C CYS A 20 2.08 -2.97 48.27
N SER A 21 2.66 -1.76 48.16
CA SER A 21 2.36 -0.44 48.73
C SER A 21 3.10 0.65 47.93
N ALA A 22 2.54 1.86 47.90
CA ALA A 22 3.24 3.09 47.57
C ALA A 22 3.69 3.82 48.85
N LYS A 23 4.84 4.49 48.80
CA LYS A 23 5.23 5.71 49.57
C LYS A 23 6.06 6.56 48.57
N LYS A 24 5.62 7.74 48.08
CA LYS A 24 5.58 9.10 48.70
C LYS A 24 6.86 9.43 49.50
N ALA A 25 7.53 10.57 49.43
CA ALA A 25 7.34 11.90 48.81
C ALA A 25 8.62 12.74 49.13
N TYR A 26 8.88 13.82 48.35
CA TYR A 26 9.68 15.09 48.52
C TYR A 26 10.75 15.21 49.65
N GLU A 27 11.91 15.88 49.51
CA GLU A 27 12.26 17.29 49.15
C GLU A 27 13.73 17.34 48.66
N ASP A 28 14.07 18.02 47.56
CA ASP A 28 14.53 19.43 47.42
C ASP A 28 15.89 19.76 48.06
N GLU A 29 16.90 20.08 47.24
CA GLU A 29 17.87 21.15 47.51
C GLU A 29 18.67 21.55 46.24
N ASN A 30 18.37 22.78 45.84
CA ASN A 30 18.96 23.69 44.86
C ASN A 30 20.52 23.81 44.86
N LYS A 31 21.18 23.73 43.68
CA LYS A 31 22.42 24.50 43.38
C LYS A 31 22.82 24.56 41.89
N SER A 32 22.62 25.75 41.30
CA SER A 32 23.53 26.57 40.45
C SER A 32 24.49 25.93 39.41
N GLU A 33 24.31 26.39 38.17
CA GLU A 33 25.31 26.74 37.12
C GLU A 33 26.46 25.79 36.77
N SER A 34 26.53 25.32 35.52
CA SER A 34 27.18 26.08 34.44
C SER A 34 27.21 25.28 33.13
N VAL A 35 26.97 26.00 32.04
CA VAL A 35 27.13 25.57 30.65
C VAL A 35 28.63 25.45 30.36
N GLN A 36 29.05 24.33 29.78
CA GLN A 36 30.23 24.29 28.91
C GLN A 36 29.84 23.64 27.58
N VAL A 37 29.65 24.54 26.61
CA VAL A 37 29.66 24.28 25.17
C VAL A 37 31.11 24.06 24.79
N ASP A 38 31.49 22.83 24.49
CA ASP A 38 32.67 22.58 23.67
C ASP A 38 32.25 22.47 22.21
N ASN A 39 32.39 23.61 21.54
CA ASN A 39 32.49 23.72 20.09
C ASN A 39 33.70 22.90 19.63
N ASN A 40 33.45 21.72 19.07
CA ASN A 40 34.36 21.19 18.06
C ASN A 40 33.62 21.09 16.74
N LYS A 41 33.60 22.23 16.07
CA LYS A 41 33.29 22.40 14.66
C LYS A 41 34.39 21.69 13.87
N ASN A 42 34.16 20.43 13.53
CA ASN A 42 34.81 19.84 12.37
C ASN A 42 33.72 19.60 11.32
N GLU A 43 33.47 20.67 10.56
CA GLU A 43 32.83 20.60 9.26
C GLU A 43 33.66 19.64 8.40
N THR A 44 33.15 18.42 8.23
CA THR A 44 33.41 17.68 7.01
C THR A 44 32.05 17.51 6.35
N GLU A 45 31.60 18.61 5.75
CA GLU A 45 30.63 18.55 4.66
C GLU A 45 31.29 17.80 3.52
N THR A 46 31.07 16.49 3.49
CA THR A 46 31.03 15.76 2.23
C THR A 46 29.59 15.33 2.08
N GLY A 47 28.80 16.21 1.46
CA GLY A 47 27.48 15.89 0.95
C GLY A 47 27.62 14.78 -0.08
N ASN A 48 27.69 13.55 0.40
CA ASN A 48 27.40 12.38 -0.38
C ASN A 48 25.91 12.17 -0.17
N ASP A 49 25.08 12.79 -1.01
CA ASP A 49 23.71 12.33 -1.21
C ASP A 49 23.82 10.89 -1.73
N LYS A 50 23.96 9.96 -0.78
CA LYS A 50 23.90 8.54 -1.08
C LYS A 50 22.48 8.32 -1.56
N ILE A 51 22.35 8.10 -2.86
CA ILE A 51 21.14 7.54 -3.43
C ILE A 51 20.81 6.30 -2.60
N LEU A 52 19.67 6.35 -1.90
CA LEU A 52 19.24 5.27 -1.03
C LEU A 52 18.70 4.16 -1.93
N GLU A 53 19.47 3.09 -2.07
CA GLU A 53 19.01 1.88 -2.74
C GLU A 53 18.00 1.14 -1.85
N ILE A 54 16.94 0.60 -2.44
CA ILE A 54 16.06 -0.36 -1.78
C ILE A 54 16.85 -1.64 -1.49
N ASP A 55 16.55 -2.31 -0.39
CA ASP A 55 17.16 -3.60 -0.09
C ASP A 55 16.50 -4.75 -0.86
N GLU A 56 17.20 -5.89 -0.96
CA GLU A 56 16.74 -7.09 -1.66
C GLU A 56 15.37 -7.58 -1.20
N LYS A 57 15.08 -7.53 0.11
CA LYS A 57 13.82 -8.03 0.65
C LYS A 57 12.67 -7.11 0.24
N SER A 58 12.88 -5.80 0.29
CA SER A 58 11.92 -4.81 -0.20
C SER A 58 11.68 -5.01 -1.71
N ALA A 59 12.73 -5.22 -2.51
CA ALA A 59 12.60 -5.52 -3.93
C ALA A 59 11.82 -6.82 -4.20
N GLN A 60 12.09 -7.89 -3.45
CA GLN A 60 11.37 -9.17 -3.56
C GLN A 60 9.88 -9.01 -3.22
N GLN A 61 9.56 -8.16 -2.24
CA GLN A 61 8.20 -7.86 -1.87
C GLN A 61 7.46 -7.16 -3.00
N LEU A 62 8.07 -6.16 -3.66
CA LEU A 62 7.47 -5.48 -4.82
C LEU A 62 7.08 -6.46 -5.94
N VAL A 63 7.93 -7.45 -6.21
CA VAL A 63 7.61 -8.51 -7.19
C VAL A 63 6.48 -9.40 -6.70
N SER A 64 6.49 -9.77 -5.42
CA SER A 64 5.48 -10.65 -4.83
C SER A 64 4.08 -10.03 -4.83
N GLU A 65 3.99 -8.71 -4.63
CA GLU A 65 2.73 -7.95 -4.66
C GLU A 65 2.05 -7.98 -6.04
N ARG A 66 2.79 -8.28 -7.11
CA ARG A 66 2.24 -8.41 -8.48
C ARG A 66 1.79 -9.82 -8.83
N LEU A 67 1.98 -10.79 -7.94
CA LEU A 67 1.78 -12.20 -8.22
C LEU A 67 0.72 -12.82 -7.31
N ASP A 68 0.03 -13.85 -7.81
CA ASP A 68 -0.74 -14.76 -6.95
C ASP A 68 0.23 -15.67 -6.21
N THR A 69 0.60 -15.28 -4.99
CA THR A 69 1.57 -16.01 -4.16
C THR A 69 1.04 -17.36 -3.65
N THR A 70 -0.21 -17.72 -3.92
CA THR A 70 -0.71 -19.09 -3.70
C THR A 70 -0.29 -20.06 -4.81
N LYS A 71 0.08 -19.51 -5.97
CA LYS A 71 0.47 -20.25 -7.18
C LYS A 71 1.95 -20.09 -7.52
N TYR A 72 2.49 -18.90 -7.28
CA TYR A 72 3.85 -18.53 -7.65
C TYR A 72 4.72 -18.21 -6.43
N SER A 73 6.02 -18.46 -6.54
CA SER A 73 7.01 -18.00 -5.56
C SER A 73 8.13 -17.21 -6.23
N VAL A 74 8.68 -16.24 -5.50
CA VAL A 74 9.76 -15.35 -5.96
C VAL A 74 11.05 -15.74 -5.26
N GLU A 75 12.11 -15.99 -6.01
CA GLU A 75 13.45 -16.27 -5.48
C GLU A 75 14.48 -15.36 -6.16
N LYS A 76 15.47 -14.89 -5.40
CA LYS A 76 16.60 -14.17 -5.98
C LYS A 76 17.36 -15.06 -6.95
N GLU A 77 17.68 -14.51 -8.11
CA GLU A 77 18.49 -15.15 -9.14
C GLU A 77 19.87 -14.49 -9.24
N ASP A 78 19.92 -13.17 -9.38
CA ASP A 78 21.17 -12.44 -9.66
C ASP A 78 21.11 -10.95 -9.23
N GLU A 79 22.23 -10.26 -9.40
CA GLU A 79 22.33 -8.80 -9.41
C GLU A 79 23.07 -8.35 -10.66
N ILE A 80 22.46 -7.45 -11.43
CA ILE A 80 23.03 -7.00 -12.71
C ILE A 80 23.13 -5.48 -12.77
N THR A 81 24.02 -4.99 -13.65
CA THR A 81 24.13 -3.57 -13.96
C THR A 81 23.96 -3.38 -15.47
N VAL A 82 23.02 -2.52 -15.86
CA VAL A 82 22.74 -2.17 -17.26
C VAL A 82 22.70 -0.64 -17.35
N ASP A 83 23.48 -0.06 -18.26
CA ASP A 83 23.53 1.39 -18.49
C ASP A 83 23.69 2.25 -17.22
N SER A 84 24.52 1.77 -16.28
CA SER A 84 24.79 2.40 -14.97
C SER A 84 23.68 2.31 -13.92
N ASN A 85 22.57 1.64 -14.22
CA ASN A 85 21.55 1.26 -13.25
C ASN A 85 21.84 -0.14 -12.71
N SER A 86 21.62 -0.34 -11.41
CA SER A 86 21.80 -1.63 -10.76
C SER A 86 20.44 -2.24 -10.42
N TYR A 87 20.32 -3.55 -10.60
CA TYR A 87 19.06 -4.27 -10.46
C TYR A 87 19.23 -5.49 -9.57
N TYR A 88 18.18 -5.81 -8.81
CA TYR A 88 17.96 -7.17 -8.29
C TYR A 88 17.18 -7.97 -9.33
N VAL A 89 17.61 -9.20 -9.61
CA VAL A 89 16.92 -10.11 -10.54
C VAL A 89 16.30 -11.26 -9.76
N PHE A 90 15.03 -11.51 -10.01
CA PHE A 90 14.26 -12.58 -9.40
C PHE A 90 13.73 -13.54 -10.44
N LYS A 91 13.91 -14.83 -10.19
CA LYS A 91 13.22 -15.89 -10.94
C LYS A 91 11.86 -16.17 -10.29
N ILE A 92 10.88 -16.45 -11.14
CA ILE A 92 9.53 -16.81 -10.70
C ILE A 92 9.34 -18.31 -10.88
N LEU A 93 8.82 -18.97 -9.85
CA LEU A 93 8.57 -20.40 -9.88
C LEU A 93 7.07 -20.69 -9.83
N GLU A 94 6.61 -21.61 -10.66
CA GLU A 94 5.27 -22.20 -10.61
C GLU A 94 5.41 -23.68 -10.22
N ASN A 95 4.86 -24.06 -9.07
CA ASN A 95 5.00 -25.43 -8.53
C ASN A 95 6.46 -25.92 -8.48
N GLY A 96 7.40 -25.02 -8.17
CA GLY A 96 8.84 -25.31 -8.08
C GLY A 96 9.60 -25.33 -9.41
N ASN A 97 8.94 -25.09 -10.55
CA ASN A 97 9.61 -24.95 -11.85
C ASN A 97 9.78 -23.48 -12.22
N THR A 98 10.98 -23.10 -12.64
CA THR A 98 11.28 -21.72 -13.07
C THR A 98 10.58 -21.39 -14.39
N LEU A 99 9.91 -20.23 -14.42
CA LEU A 99 9.34 -19.66 -15.64
C LEU A 99 10.43 -19.11 -16.57
N SER A 100 10.12 -18.96 -17.86
CA SER A 100 11.08 -18.50 -18.87
C SER A 100 11.50 -17.04 -18.71
N MET A 101 10.73 -16.24 -17.98
CA MET A 101 11.06 -14.85 -17.66
C MET A 101 11.13 -14.67 -16.15
N GLY A 102 12.10 -13.86 -15.72
CA GLY A 102 12.19 -13.30 -14.38
C GLY A 102 11.69 -11.86 -14.34
N VAL A 103 11.91 -11.23 -13.20
CA VAL A 103 11.65 -9.80 -12.98
C VAL A 103 12.93 -9.14 -12.48
N ALA A 104 13.34 -8.05 -13.13
CA ALA A 104 14.39 -7.18 -12.64
C ALA A 104 13.77 -5.99 -11.91
N VAL A 105 14.34 -5.60 -10.78
CA VAL A 105 13.89 -4.46 -9.96
C VAL A 105 15.04 -3.48 -9.86
N ASP A 106 14.83 -2.24 -10.31
CA ASP A 106 15.82 -1.18 -10.19
C ASP A 106 16.07 -0.84 -8.72
N LYS A 107 17.33 -0.85 -8.30
CA LYS A 107 17.70 -0.67 -6.89
C LYS A 107 17.41 0.73 -6.37
N VAL A 108 17.26 1.74 -7.22
CA VAL A 108 17.06 3.13 -6.80
C VAL A 108 15.57 3.49 -6.80
N SER A 109 14.90 3.21 -7.91
CA SER A 109 13.50 3.58 -8.13
C SER A 109 12.51 2.53 -7.65
N GLY A 110 12.94 1.28 -7.49
CA GLY A 110 12.05 0.15 -7.25
C GLY A 110 11.19 -0.23 -8.46
N GLU A 111 11.43 0.36 -9.64
CA GLU A 111 10.67 0.05 -10.84
C GLU A 111 10.93 -1.39 -11.30
N LEU A 112 9.86 -2.07 -11.71
CA LEU A 112 9.88 -3.46 -12.17
C LEU A 112 10.10 -3.49 -13.68
N TYR A 113 10.82 -4.51 -14.13
CA TYR A 113 11.11 -4.77 -15.53
C TYR A 113 11.03 -6.26 -15.82
N ALA A 114 10.68 -6.65 -17.04
CA ALA A 114 10.74 -8.04 -17.46
C ALA A 114 12.21 -8.43 -17.69
N TYR A 115 12.64 -9.57 -17.13
CA TYR A 115 13.96 -10.13 -17.37
C TYR A 115 13.81 -11.37 -18.27
N LYS A 116 14.30 -11.24 -19.50
CA LYS A 116 14.12 -12.25 -20.56
C LYS A 116 15.07 -13.42 -20.41
N GLU A 117 14.75 -14.54 -21.06
CA GLU A 117 15.60 -15.75 -21.09
C GLU A 117 17.00 -15.48 -21.65
N ASP A 118 17.12 -14.51 -22.58
CA ASP A 118 18.40 -14.06 -23.15
C ASP A 118 19.18 -13.09 -22.23
N LYS A 119 18.71 -12.91 -20.99
CA LYS A 119 19.28 -12.04 -19.95
C LYS A 119 19.21 -10.54 -20.26
N THR A 120 18.29 -10.13 -21.12
CA THR A 120 18.02 -8.70 -21.39
C THR A 120 16.86 -8.19 -20.52
N ILE A 121 16.90 -6.87 -20.25
CA ILE A 121 15.82 -6.15 -19.57
C ILE A 121 14.85 -5.60 -20.62
N ALA A 122 13.56 -5.75 -20.38
CA ALA A 122 12.49 -5.19 -21.19
C ALA A 122 11.42 -4.53 -20.31
N PRO A 123 10.52 -3.71 -20.89
CA PRO A 123 9.39 -3.15 -20.16
C PRO A 123 8.58 -4.22 -19.42
N TYR A 124 8.08 -3.90 -18.22
CA TYR A 124 7.35 -4.86 -17.37
C TYR A 124 6.10 -5.45 -18.03
N ASN A 125 5.46 -4.70 -18.95
CA ASN A 125 4.30 -5.21 -19.69
C ASN A 125 4.61 -6.35 -20.67
N GLU A 126 5.89 -6.66 -20.91
CA GLU A 126 6.32 -7.85 -21.65
C GLU A 126 6.45 -9.09 -20.76
N PHE A 127 6.36 -8.95 -19.43
CA PHE A 127 6.49 -10.05 -18.48
C PHE A 127 5.31 -11.03 -18.63
N THR A 128 5.60 -12.34 -18.64
CA THR A 128 4.62 -13.39 -18.93
C THR A 128 3.38 -13.38 -18.04
N LEU A 129 3.50 -12.91 -16.79
CA LEU A 129 2.38 -12.84 -15.84
C LEU A 129 1.83 -11.43 -15.65
N TYR A 130 2.21 -10.47 -16.51
CA TYR A 130 1.67 -9.12 -16.48
C TYR A 130 0.15 -9.14 -16.63
N ASP A 131 -0.52 -8.43 -15.73
CA ASP A 131 -1.97 -8.28 -15.72
C ASP A 131 -2.30 -6.79 -15.84
N GLU A 132 -2.70 -6.34 -17.03
CA GLU A 132 -3.04 -4.93 -17.28
C GLU A 132 -4.07 -4.38 -16.27
N SER A 133 -4.97 -5.24 -15.76
CA SER A 133 -5.98 -4.84 -14.79
C SER A 133 -5.40 -4.50 -13.41
N LYS A 134 -4.19 -4.96 -13.09
CA LYS A 134 -3.50 -4.74 -11.80
C LYS A 134 -2.24 -3.91 -11.94
N ASP A 135 -1.55 -4.04 -13.07
CA ASP A 135 -0.18 -3.58 -13.23
C ASP A 135 -0.03 -2.24 -13.96
N VAL A 136 -1.09 -1.76 -14.62
CA VAL A 136 -1.10 -0.40 -15.16
C VAL A 136 -1.15 0.60 -14.01
N LYS A 137 -0.29 1.63 -14.07
CA LYS A 137 -0.28 2.74 -13.13
C LYS A 137 -1.63 3.46 -13.10
N VAL A 138 -2.04 3.88 -11.92
CA VAL A 138 -3.28 4.62 -11.74
C VAL A 138 -3.05 6.10 -12.06
N ASN A 139 -3.24 6.47 -13.33
CA ASN A 139 -3.21 7.87 -13.76
C ASN A 139 -4.60 8.33 -14.21
N TRP A 140 -5.52 8.45 -13.25
CA TRP A 140 -6.93 8.77 -13.50
C TRP A 140 -7.25 10.24 -13.20
N GLU A 141 -6.23 11.10 -13.18
CA GLU A 141 -6.37 12.51 -12.83
C GLU A 141 -7.47 13.19 -13.66
N GLY A 142 -8.28 13.96 -12.94
CA GLY A 142 -9.23 14.87 -13.55
C GLY A 142 -10.49 15.09 -12.75
N THR A 143 -11.37 15.90 -13.33
CA THR A 143 -12.71 16.16 -12.80
C THR A 143 -13.75 15.43 -13.65
N TYR A 144 -14.59 14.65 -12.98
CA TYR A 144 -15.66 13.88 -13.57
C TYR A 144 -17.01 14.35 -13.01
N ASN A 145 -18.06 14.24 -13.80
CA ASN A 145 -19.40 14.71 -13.45
C ASN A 145 -20.45 13.60 -13.62
N SER A 146 -21.38 13.54 -12.67
CA SER A 146 -22.66 12.85 -12.82
C SER A 146 -23.81 13.87 -12.79
N ALA A 147 -25.05 13.38 -12.87
CA ALA A 147 -26.24 14.22 -12.74
C ALA A 147 -26.33 14.90 -11.36
N THR A 148 -25.87 14.22 -10.31
CA THR A 148 -26.07 14.63 -8.91
C THR A 148 -24.78 15.03 -8.20
N ALA A 149 -23.60 14.68 -8.72
CA ALA A 149 -22.34 14.90 -8.03
C ALA A 149 -21.17 15.25 -8.97
N THR A 150 -20.08 15.68 -8.37
CA THR A 150 -18.77 15.89 -8.99
C THR A 150 -17.76 14.98 -8.30
N LEU A 151 -16.83 14.41 -9.08
CA LEU A 151 -15.69 13.62 -8.60
C LEU A 151 -14.41 14.31 -9.06
N GLU A 152 -13.50 14.59 -8.14
CA GLU A 152 -12.16 15.08 -8.42
C GLU A 152 -11.15 14.01 -8.01
N LEU A 153 -10.23 13.66 -8.91
CA LEU A 153 -9.17 12.68 -8.70
C LEU A 153 -7.80 13.34 -8.88
N LEU A 154 -6.93 13.21 -7.88
CA LEU A 154 -5.55 13.72 -7.89
C LEU A 154 -4.56 12.58 -7.65
N PRO A 155 -3.48 12.45 -8.44
CA PRO A 155 -2.46 11.41 -8.22
C PRO A 155 -1.85 11.52 -6.82
N ALA A 156 -1.70 10.40 -6.13
CA ALA A 156 -0.98 10.32 -4.86
C ALA A 156 0.33 9.53 -5.02
N ASP A 157 0.26 8.34 -5.63
CA ASP A 157 1.41 7.55 -6.08
C ASP A 157 1.04 6.70 -7.31
N ASP A 158 1.95 5.83 -7.76
CA ASP A 158 1.75 4.99 -8.96
C ASP A 158 0.53 4.06 -8.90
N ASN A 159 0.04 3.74 -7.69
CA ASN A 159 -1.07 2.82 -7.43
C ASN A 159 -2.16 3.47 -6.55
N SER A 160 -2.17 4.79 -6.41
CA SER A 160 -3.16 5.47 -5.57
C SER A 160 -3.47 6.90 -6.00
N PHE A 161 -4.67 7.36 -5.62
CA PHE A 161 -5.10 8.74 -5.82
C PHE A 161 -5.91 9.25 -4.64
N GLU A 162 -5.81 10.55 -4.40
CA GLU A 162 -6.76 11.28 -3.58
C GLU A 162 -8.05 11.48 -4.38
N PHE A 163 -9.20 11.29 -3.75
CA PHE A 163 -10.49 11.61 -4.33
C PHE A 163 -11.25 12.61 -3.48
N THR A 164 -12.08 13.41 -4.14
CA THR A 164 -13.13 14.20 -3.51
C THR A 164 -14.43 14.04 -4.28
N LEU A 165 -15.46 13.57 -3.61
CA LEU A 165 -16.83 13.46 -4.10
C LEU A 165 -17.66 14.57 -3.47
N THR A 166 -18.33 15.39 -4.29
CA THR A 166 -19.17 16.49 -3.83
C THR A 166 -20.57 16.37 -4.42
N ASP A 167 -21.57 16.31 -3.56
CA ASP A 167 -22.98 16.32 -3.95
C ASP A 167 -23.41 17.73 -4.38
N LYS A 168 -24.10 17.85 -5.52
CA LYS A 168 -24.46 19.15 -6.13
C LYS A 168 -25.63 19.83 -5.42
N GLU A 169 -26.49 19.08 -4.72
CA GLU A 169 -27.66 19.64 -4.05
C GLU A 169 -27.33 20.14 -2.65
N SER A 170 -26.70 19.28 -1.83
CA SER A 170 -26.36 19.57 -0.44
C SER A 170 -25.00 20.22 -0.27
N ASN A 171 -24.13 20.17 -1.29
CA ASN A 171 -22.72 20.59 -1.22
C ASN A 171 -21.90 19.83 -0.15
N THR A 172 -22.39 18.66 0.26
CA THR A 172 -21.68 17.75 1.17
C THR A 172 -20.62 16.99 0.40
N SER A 173 -19.45 16.75 1.03
CA SER A 173 -18.34 16.05 0.39
C SER A 173 -17.79 14.89 1.21
N VAL A 174 -17.24 13.90 0.51
CA VAL A 174 -16.45 12.80 1.05
C VAL A 174 -15.11 12.79 0.32
N SER A 175 -14.02 12.67 1.07
CA SER A 175 -12.67 12.62 0.53
C SER A 175 -11.87 11.50 1.18
N GLY A 176 -10.88 10.99 0.47
CA GLY A 176 -10.00 9.93 0.96
C GLY A 176 -8.94 9.57 -0.06
N VAL A 177 -8.21 8.48 0.21
CA VAL A 177 -7.19 7.93 -0.68
C VAL A 177 -7.64 6.55 -1.14
N ALA A 178 -7.88 6.39 -2.44
CA ALA A 178 -8.19 5.10 -3.02
C ALA A 178 -6.90 4.41 -3.48
N GLN A 179 -6.79 3.13 -3.17
CA GLN A 179 -5.65 2.27 -3.52
C GLN A 179 -6.08 1.28 -4.60
N GLY A 180 -5.30 1.14 -5.67
CA GLY A 180 -5.71 0.35 -6.82
C GLY A 180 -4.66 0.17 -7.90
N GLY A 181 -5.04 -0.57 -8.93
CA GLY A 181 -4.21 -0.84 -10.09
C GLY A 181 -5.08 -0.95 -11.33
N GLY A 182 -4.52 -0.57 -12.47
CA GLY A 182 -5.16 -0.68 -13.78
C GLY A 182 -6.51 0.02 -13.91
N LYS A 183 -7.60 -0.73 -13.77
CA LYS A 183 -8.98 -0.24 -13.94
C LYS A 183 -9.78 -0.16 -12.65
N GLU A 184 -9.25 -0.65 -11.54
CA GLU A 184 -10.00 -0.69 -10.27
C GLU A 184 -9.19 -0.11 -9.12
N ALA A 185 -9.85 0.68 -8.28
CA ALA A 185 -9.30 1.22 -7.04
C ALA A 185 -10.35 1.22 -5.94
N ASN A 186 -9.92 1.06 -4.69
CA ASN A 186 -10.81 0.92 -3.56
C ASN A 186 -10.42 1.87 -2.43
N TYR A 187 -11.42 2.43 -1.78
CA TYR A 187 -11.32 3.11 -0.49
C TYR A 187 -12.15 2.33 0.53
N GLU A 188 -11.61 2.10 1.72
CA GLU A 188 -12.34 1.48 2.82
C GLU A 188 -12.10 2.25 4.11
N GLU A 189 -13.18 2.63 4.78
CA GLU A 189 -13.13 3.27 6.09
C GLU A 189 -14.35 2.86 6.93
N ASN A 190 -14.12 2.37 8.15
CA ASN A 190 -15.18 2.03 9.11
C ASN A 190 -16.29 1.10 8.54
N GLY A 191 -15.93 0.17 7.65
CA GLY A 191 -16.86 -0.76 7.01
C GLY A 191 -17.71 -0.17 5.89
N TYR A 192 -17.39 1.04 5.43
CA TYR A 192 -17.87 1.61 4.19
C TYR A 192 -16.79 1.51 3.13
N THR A 193 -17.16 1.02 1.94
CA THR A 193 -16.24 0.81 0.82
C THR A 193 -16.74 1.55 -0.41
N ILE A 194 -15.81 2.23 -1.09
CA ILE A 194 -16.01 2.82 -2.41
C ILE A 194 -15.09 2.12 -3.40
N THR A 195 -15.65 1.50 -4.42
CA THR A 195 -14.92 0.93 -5.56
C THR A 195 -15.07 1.83 -6.76
N PHE A 196 -13.94 2.26 -7.31
CA PHE A 196 -13.83 3.07 -8.53
C PHE A 196 -13.43 2.15 -9.69
N VAL A 197 -14.17 2.21 -10.79
CA VAL A 197 -13.87 1.47 -12.02
C VAL A 197 -13.64 2.44 -13.17
N ASN A 198 -12.43 2.46 -13.72
CA ASN A 198 -12.04 3.33 -14.83
C ASN A 198 -12.30 2.69 -16.19
N GLU A 199 -13.10 3.39 -17.00
CA GLU A 199 -13.38 3.07 -18.40
C GLU A 199 -12.99 4.25 -19.32
N LYS A 200 -11.71 4.63 -19.29
CA LYS A 200 -11.07 5.73 -20.04
C LYS A 200 -11.63 7.11 -19.70
N GLU A 201 -12.80 7.43 -20.21
CA GLU A 201 -13.47 8.73 -20.08
C GLU A 201 -14.55 8.75 -18.99
N SER A 202 -14.74 7.63 -18.30
CA SER A 202 -15.68 7.53 -17.20
C SER A 202 -15.15 6.74 -16.01
N ILE A 203 -15.60 7.13 -14.82
CA ILE A 203 -15.40 6.40 -13.58
C ILE A 203 -16.76 5.93 -13.08
N THR A 204 -16.93 4.63 -12.88
CA THR A 204 -18.10 4.08 -12.20
C THR A 204 -17.77 3.88 -10.73
N ILE A 205 -18.62 4.39 -9.86
CA ILE A 205 -18.53 4.25 -8.42
C ILE A 205 -19.55 3.22 -7.94
N ASN A 206 -19.07 2.22 -7.21
CA ASN A 206 -19.88 1.27 -6.46
C ASN A 206 -19.62 1.45 -4.97
N GLU A 207 -20.68 1.50 -4.17
CA GLU A 207 -20.58 1.69 -2.73
C GLU A 207 -21.14 0.47 -2.01
N SER A 208 -20.54 0.12 -0.87
CA SER A 208 -21.11 -0.85 0.06
C SER A 208 -20.88 -0.41 1.50
N GLY A 209 -21.76 -0.81 2.42
CA GLY A 209 -21.77 -0.33 3.80
C GLY A 209 -22.54 0.98 3.97
N THR A 210 -22.28 1.70 5.07
CA THR A 210 -23.00 2.93 5.43
C THR A 210 -22.06 4.12 5.42
N SER A 211 -22.31 5.07 4.52
CA SER A 211 -21.60 6.35 4.47
C SER A 211 -21.84 7.18 5.74
N SER A 212 -20.78 7.78 6.28
CA SER A 212 -20.85 8.68 7.45
C SER A 212 -21.63 9.96 7.17
N VAL A 213 -21.73 10.37 5.90
CA VAL A 213 -22.44 11.58 5.47
C VAL A 213 -23.88 11.30 5.00
N GLY A 214 -24.32 10.04 4.96
CA GLY A 214 -25.69 9.67 4.60
C GLY A 214 -26.08 9.92 3.13
N ILE A 215 -25.10 10.17 2.27
CA ILE A 215 -25.27 10.38 0.82
C ILE A 215 -24.62 9.21 0.09
N SER A 216 -25.27 8.78 -1.00
CA SER A 216 -24.73 7.80 -1.93
C SER A 216 -24.23 8.50 -3.19
N PHE A 217 -23.00 8.18 -3.58
CA PHE A 217 -22.38 8.62 -4.82
C PHE A 217 -22.36 7.53 -5.90
N GLN A 218 -23.07 6.42 -5.70
CA GLN A 218 -23.12 5.32 -6.65
C GLN A 218 -23.59 5.78 -8.04
N GLY A 219 -22.85 5.42 -9.08
CA GLY A 219 -23.16 5.76 -10.46
C GLY A 219 -21.94 6.02 -11.32
N THR A 220 -22.18 6.44 -12.56
CA THR A 220 -21.12 6.72 -13.53
C THR A 220 -20.87 8.23 -13.65
N PHE A 221 -19.61 8.62 -13.56
CA PHE A 221 -19.11 9.98 -13.72
C PHE A 221 -18.33 10.06 -15.03
N THR A 222 -18.59 11.08 -15.85
CA THR A 222 -17.90 11.27 -17.15
C THR A 222 -16.93 12.43 -17.05
N LYS A 223 -15.76 12.30 -17.68
CA LYS A 223 -14.73 13.33 -17.71
C LYS A 223 -15.27 14.61 -18.36
N LYS A 224 -14.91 15.75 -17.80
CA LYS A 224 -15.31 17.07 -18.31
C LYS A 224 -14.45 17.51 -19.49
#